data_AF-A0A9D7NKR4-F1
#
_entry.id   AF-A0A9D7NKR4-F1
#
_cell.length_a   1.000
_cell.length_b   1.000
_cell.length_c   1.000
_cell.angle_alpha   90.00
_cell.angle_beta   90.00
_cell.angle_gamma   90.00
#
_symmetry.space_group_name_H-M   'P 1'
#
loop_
_entity.id
_entity.type
_entity.pdbx_description
1 polymer ?
#
loop_
_entity_poly.entity_id
_entity_poly.type
_entity_poly.pdbx_seq_one_letter_code
_entity_poly.pdbx_strand_id
1 'polypeptide(L)'
;MYNNWDFNTLASIFKQQTGKDFFEAFQSEIAQVVNMQDFRLMDSYYRYEMDKSRHPAYLFKLSARDFARFGHLYLNQGLWKDKQIVPQDWVEKSTKAYTEDTGVRFQNFGSYGLLWWTMDIQGVRAYYASGAGGQRLYVVPALNMVIAHLSNNYFENRLGEVE
;
A
#
# COMPACT_ATOMS: atom_id res chain seq x y z
N MET A 1 -6.77 1.39 16.59
CA MET A 1 -7.82 2.03 15.78
C MET A 1 -7.20 2.44 14.46
N TYR A 2 -7.81 2.12 13.31
CA TYR A 2 -7.31 2.50 11.98
C TYR A 2 -7.96 3.83 11.56
N ASN A 3 -7.17 4.80 11.08
CA ASN A 3 -7.67 6.11 10.68
C ASN A 3 -6.90 6.67 9.46
N ASN A 4 -7.59 6.86 8.34
CA ASN A 4 -7.01 7.40 7.08
C ASN A 4 -6.33 8.78 7.25
N TRP A 5 -6.72 9.59 8.24
CA TRP A 5 -6.17 10.94 8.40
C TRP A 5 -4.75 10.97 8.98
N ASP A 6 -4.38 9.98 9.79
CA ASP A 6 -3.00 9.85 10.29
C ASP A 6 -2.04 9.54 9.13
N PHE A 7 -2.49 8.74 8.16
CA PHE A 7 -1.75 8.46 6.92
C PHE A 7 -1.60 9.71 6.06
N ASN A 8 -2.68 10.45 5.84
CA ASN A 8 -2.66 11.68 5.00
C ASN A 8 -1.63 12.71 5.51
N THR A 9 -1.43 12.76 6.82
CA THR A 9 -0.46 13.67 7.45
C THR A 9 0.97 13.34 7.02
N LEU A 10 1.30 12.08 6.71
CA LEU A 10 2.65 11.66 6.29
C LEU A 10 3.09 12.31 4.98
N ALA A 11 2.22 12.38 3.96
CA ALA A 11 2.55 13.08 2.71
C ALA A 11 2.75 14.58 2.93
N SER A 12 2.00 15.18 3.87
CA SER A 12 2.20 16.59 4.24
C SER A 12 3.54 16.82 4.92
N ILE A 13 3.93 15.92 5.84
CA ILE A 13 5.25 15.95 6.49
C ILE A 13 6.35 15.78 5.44
N PHE A 14 6.21 14.81 4.53
CA PHE A 14 7.17 14.59 3.44
C PHE A 14 7.38 15.86 2.62
N LYS A 15 6.30 16.51 2.17
CA LYS A 15 6.37 17.75 1.40
C LYS A 15 7.05 18.88 2.20
N GLN A 16 6.74 19.04 3.48
CA GLN A 16 7.36 20.05 4.34
C GLN A 16 8.85 19.82 4.56
N GLN A 17 9.27 18.57 4.75
CA GLN A 17 10.67 18.22 5.04
C GLN A 17 11.56 18.19 3.81
N THR A 18 11.00 17.88 2.63
CA THR A 18 11.78 17.69 1.39
C THR A 18 11.61 18.82 0.38
N GLY A 19 10.53 19.60 0.47
CA GLY A 19 10.12 20.55 -0.55
C GLY A 19 9.60 19.92 -1.85
N LYS A 20 9.54 18.58 -1.93
CA LYS A 20 9.13 17.85 -3.14
C LYS A 20 7.63 17.58 -3.16
N ASP A 21 7.03 17.55 -4.35
CA ASP A 21 5.72 16.92 -4.52
C ASP A 21 5.83 15.40 -4.30
N PHE A 22 4.86 14.81 -3.60
CA PHE A 22 4.88 13.40 -3.24
C PHE A 22 4.80 12.48 -4.47
N PHE A 23 3.98 12.81 -5.47
CA PHE A 23 3.81 11.97 -6.64
C PHE A 23 4.98 12.10 -7.63
N GLU A 24 5.57 13.29 -7.75
CA GLU A 24 6.82 13.49 -8.51
C GLU A 24 8.00 12.74 -7.87
N ALA A 25 8.09 12.76 -6.54
CA ALA A 25 9.08 11.97 -5.81
C ALA A 25 8.83 10.47 -6.01
N PHE A 26 7.60 9.99 -5.90
CA PHE A 26 7.26 8.59 -6.18
C PHE A 26 7.63 8.20 -7.61
N GLN A 27 7.34 9.04 -8.61
CA GLN A 27 7.67 8.77 -10.00
C GLN A 27 9.17 8.57 -10.19
N SER A 28 9.98 9.51 -9.71
CA SER A 28 11.43 9.54 -9.94
C SER A 28 12.21 8.56 -9.06
N GLU A 29 11.81 8.40 -7.80
CA GLU A 29 12.55 7.61 -6.81
C GLU A 29 12.11 6.15 -6.76
N ILE A 30 10.86 5.85 -7.13
CA ILE A 30 10.30 4.50 -7.10
C ILE A 30 9.90 4.02 -8.50
N ALA A 31 8.90 4.65 -9.13
CA ALA A 31 8.23 4.10 -10.31
C ALA A 31 9.21 3.89 -11.48
N GLN A 32 10.04 4.89 -11.79
CA GLN A 32 11.06 4.78 -12.84
C GLN A 32 12.15 3.77 -12.48
N VAL A 33 12.58 3.75 -11.21
CA VAL A 33 13.67 2.89 -10.75
C VAL A 33 13.29 1.41 -10.77
N VAL A 34 12.06 1.09 -10.34
CA VAL A 34 11.50 -0.28 -10.40
C VAL A 34 10.87 -0.62 -11.76
N ASN A 35 11.07 0.27 -12.75
CA ASN A 35 10.61 0.10 -14.12
C ASN A 35 9.10 -0.21 -14.21
N MET A 36 8.27 0.56 -13.50
CA MET A 36 6.82 0.55 -13.69
C MET A 36 6.48 0.86 -15.14
N GLN A 37 5.65 0.03 -15.76
CA GLN A 37 5.40 0.02 -17.21
C GLN A 37 4.18 0.88 -17.60
N ASP A 38 3.21 1.01 -16.70
CA ASP A 38 1.92 1.63 -16.97
C ASP A 38 1.70 2.89 -16.10
N PHE A 39 2.61 3.17 -15.15
CA PHE A 39 2.53 4.34 -14.28
C PHE A 39 2.52 5.65 -15.06
N ARG A 40 1.51 6.48 -14.78
CA ARG A 40 1.43 7.85 -15.28
C ARG A 40 1.18 8.79 -14.12
N LEU A 41 1.97 9.87 -14.04
CA LEU A 41 1.83 10.86 -12.97
C LEU A 41 0.40 11.44 -12.92
N MET A 42 -0.21 11.67 -14.09
CA MET A 42 -1.58 12.19 -14.22
C MET A 42 -2.69 11.27 -13.69
N ASP A 43 -2.40 9.98 -13.47
CA ASP A 43 -3.34 9.03 -12.86
C ASP A 43 -3.28 9.04 -11.33
N SER A 44 -2.41 9.88 -10.76
CA SER A 44 -2.26 10.08 -9.32
C SER A 44 -2.79 11.46 -8.94
N TYR A 45 -3.56 11.56 -7.85
CA TYR A 45 -4.20 12.80 -7.49
C TYR A 45 -4.41 12.93 -5.98
N TYR A 46 -4.36 14.18 -5.52
CA TYR A 46 -4.74 14.53 -4.16
C TYR A 46 -6.25 14.69 -4.07
N ARG A 47 -6.86 14.10 -3.04
CA ARG A 47 -8.27 14.31 -2.70
C ARG A 47 -8.36 15.07 -1.37
N TYR A 48 -8.90 16.27 -1.43
CA TYR A 48 -9.11 17.12 -0.26
C TYR A 48 -10.51 16.89 0.31
N GLU A 49 -10.59 16.77 1.64
CA GLU A 49 -11.83 16.72 2.42
C GLU A 49 -11.68 17.76 3.54
N MET A 50 -11.76 19.05 3.20
CA MET A 50 -11.39 20.16 4.09
C MET A 50 -12.28 20.26 5.35
N ASP A 51 -13.47 19.67 5.32
CA ASP A 51 -14.37 19.51 6.45
C ASP A 51 -13.87 18.47 7.48
N LYS A 52 -12.99 17.55 7.06
CA LYS A 52 -12.49 16.43 7.88
C LYS A 52 -11.02 16.55 8.22
N SER A 53 -10.20 16.99 7.28
CA SER A 53 -8.75 17.09 7.45
C SER A 53 -8.14 18.14 6.53
N ARG A 54 -7.18 18.90 7.05
CA ARG A 54 -6.31 19.77 6.25
C ARG A 54 -5.29 19.00 5.40
N HIS A 55 -5.13 17.69 5.66
CA HIS A 55 -4.17 16.82 4.98
C HIS A 55 -4.90 15.99 3.92
N PRO A 56 -4.59 16.17 2.62
CA PRO A 56 -5.26 15.44 1.56
C PRO A 56 -4.91 13.96 1.57
N ALA A 57 -5.84 13.12 1.10
CA ALA A 57 -5.51 11.78 0.67
C ALA A 57 -4.68 11.85 -0.61
N TYR A 58 -3.72 10.96 -0.76
CA TYR A 58 -2.88 10.84 -1.96
C TYR A 58 -3.15 9.49 -2.62
N LEU A 59 -3.92 9.53 -3.71
CA LEU A 59 -4.47 8.35 -4.36
C LEU A 59 -3.66 7.99 -5.60
N PHE A 60 -3.38 6.70 -5.74
CA PHE A 60 -2.77 6.12 -6.93
C PHE A 60 -3.79 5.31 -7.73
N LYS A 61 -3.73 5.41 -9.05
CA LYS A 61 -4.31 4.42 -9.95
C LYS A 61 -3.17 3.71 -10.68
N LEU A 62 -2.94 2.46 -10.32
CA LEU A 62 -1.86 1.62 -10.86
C LEU A 62 -2.45 0.43 -11.63
N SER A 63 -1.68 -0.11 -12.57
CA SER A 63 -1.95 -1.45 -13.10
C SER A 63 -1.59 -2.51 -12.06
N ALA A 64 -2.17 -3.72 -12.18
CA ALA A 64 -1.83 -4.82 -11.28
C ALA A 64 -0.34 -5.20 -11.39
N ARG A 65 0.24 -5.04 -12.59
CA ARG A 65 1.67 -5.29 -12.85
C ARG A 65 2.55 -4.33 -12.08
N ASP A 66 2.25 -3.03 -12.11
CA ASP A 66 3.05 -2.03 -11.42
C ASP A 66 2.87 -2.10 -9.90
N PHE A 67 1.66 -2.44 -9.45
CA PHE A 67 1.43 -2.72 -8.04
C PHE A 67 2.22 -3.94 -7.57
N ALA A 68 2.29 -5.00 -8.38
CA ALA A 68 3.12 -6.17 -8.10
C ALA A 68 4.63 -5.85 -8.11
N ARG A 69 5.11 -4.92 -8.96
CA ARG A 69 6.51 -4.47 -8.93
C ARG A 69 6.86 -3.78 -7.61
N PHE A 70 5.96 -2.98 -7.06
CA PHE A 70 6.14 -2.40 -5.72
C PHE A 70 6.18 -3.49 -4.64
N GLY A 71 5.30 -4.51 -4.73
CA GLY A 71 5.38 -5.68 -3.86
C GLY A 71 6.70 -6.45 -4.00
N HIS A 72 7.21 -6.59 -5.22
CA HIS A 72 8.49 -7.27 -5.50
C HIS A 72 9.67 -6.49 -4.93
N LEU A 73 9.61 -5.15 -4.90
CA LEU A 73 10.60 -4.34 -4.20
C LEU A 73 10.66 -4.71 -2.71
N TYR A 74 9.51 -4.82 -2.05
CA TYR A 74 9.45 -5.23 -0.63
C TYR A 74 9.83 -6.70 -0.42
N LEU A 75 9.46 -7.60 -1.36
CA LEU A 75 9.85 -9.00 -1.33
C LEU A 75 11.38 -9.16 -1.29
N ASN A 76 12.09 -8.34 -2.08
CA ASN A 76 13.55 -8.28 -2.12
C ASN A 76 14.13 -7.29 -1.10
N GLN A 77 13.43 -7.03 0.00
CA GLN A 77 13.95 -6.22 1.11
C GLN A 77 14.40 -4.81 0.68
N GLY A 78 13.69 -4.23 -0.29
CA GLY A 78 13.95 -2.90 -0.82
C GLY A 78 15.06 -2.83 -1.86
N LEU A 79 15.63 -3.97 -2.24
CA LEU A 79 16.61 -4.08 -3.32
C LEU A 79 15.89 -4.22 -4.67
N TRP A 80 16.33 -3.45 -5.67
CA TRP A 80 15.91 -3.64 -7.05
C TRP A 80 17.14 -3.77 -7.95
N LYS A 81 17.34 -4.97 -8.51
CA LYS A 81 18.61 -5.35 -9.13
C LYS A 81 19.76 -5.13 -8.14
N ASP A 82 20.70 -4.26 -8.45
CA ASP A 82 21.88 -3.97 -7.61
C ASP A 82 21.73 -2.66 -6.81
N LYS A 83 20.55 -2.05 -6.79
CA LYS A 83 20.32 -0.74 -6.13
C LYS A 83 19.36 -0.88 -4.95
N GLN A 84 19.80 -0.46 -3.76
CA GLN A 84 18.94 -0.34 -2.58
C GLN A 84 18.05 0.90 -2.72
N ILE A 85 16.73 0.69 -2.84
CA ILE A 85 15.75 1.77 -3.04
C ILE A 85 15.07 2.12 -1.72
N VAL A 86 14.68 1.11 -0.96
CA VAL A 86 14.13 1.24 0.39
C VAL A 86 15.11 0.57 1.34
N PRO A 87 15.59 1.20 2.42
CA PRO A 87 16.51 0.55 3.35
C PRO A 87 15.96 -0.79 3.86
N GLN A 88 16.80 -1.83 3.91
CA GLN A 88 16.39 -3.17 4.35
C GLN A 88 15.80 -3.14 5.76
N ASP A 89 16.45 -2.43 6.68
CA ASP A 89 15.99 -2.23 8.05
C ASP A 89 14.61 -1.54 8.11
N TRP A 90 14.32 -0.64 7.17
CA TRP A 90 12.99 -0.04 7.04
C TRP A 90 11.95 -1.04 6.54
N VAL A 91 12.28 -1.93 5.60
CA VAL A 91 11.35 -3.00 5.16
C VAL A 91 11.03 -3.92 6.34
N GLU A 92 12.03 -4.35 7.09
CA GLU A 92 11.86 -5.19 8.28
C GLU A 92 11.02 -4.49 9.35
N LYS A 93 11.35 -3.23 9.65
CA LYS A 93 10.65 -2.41 10.65
C LYS A 93 9.20 -2.15 10.25
N SER A 94 8.95 -1.70 9.02
CA SER A 94 7.61 -1.31 8.57
C SER A 94 6.65 -2.48 8.45
N THR A 95 7.16 -3.68 8.17
CA THR A 95 6.35 -4.90 8.03
C THR A 95 6.28 -5.74 9.31
N LYS A 96 6.90 -5.28 10.41
CA LYS A 96 6.80 -5.92 11.73
C LYS A 96 5.44 -5.63 12.36
N ALA A 97 4.85 -6.63 13.02
CA ALA A 97 3.65 -6.46 13.84
C ALA A 97 3.96 -5.58 15.08
N TYR A 98 3.19 -4.51 15.26
CA TYR A 98 3.20 -3.64 16.44
C TYR A 98 1.88 -3.67 17.22
N THR A 99 0.83 -4.25 16.65
CA THR A 99 -0.43 -4.49 17.33
C THR A 99 -0.66 -5.99 17.52
N GLU A 100 -1.54 -6.34 18.45
CA GLU A 100 -2.04 -7.71 18.54
C GLU A 100 -2.89 -8.05 17.30
N ASP A 101 -2.96 -9.34 16.97
CA ASP A 101 -3.93 -9.84 16.02
C ASP A 101 -5.32 -9.74 16.64
N THR A 102 -6.22 -9.02 15.95
CA THR A 102 -7.56 -8.77 16.47
C THR A 102 -8.52 -9.94 16.25
N GLY A 103 -8.13 -10.99 15.51
CA GLY A 103 -8.84 -12.27 15.44
C GLY A 103 -10.30 -12.17 14.96
N VAL A 104 -10.70 -11.08 14.31
CA VAL A 104 -12.09 -10.89 13.86
C VAL A 104 -12.36 -11.85 12.70
N ARG A 105 -12.98 -12.99 13.03
CA ARG A 105 -13.19 -14.21 12.22
C ARG A 105 -13.81 -14.01 10.83
N PHE A 106 -14.39 -12.84 10.53
CA PHE A 106 -14.98 -12.51 9.23
C PHE A 106 -14.23 -11.43 8.45
N GLN A 107 -13.16 -10.86 9.02
CA GLN A 107 -12.42 -9.76 8.42
C GLN A 107 -10.89 -9.96 8.37
N ASN A 108 -10.31 -10.93 9.11
CA ASN A 108 -8.90 -11.36 9.05
C ASN A 108 -7.90 -10.23 8.74
N PHE A 109 -8.07 -9.12 9.45
CA PHE A 109 -7.04 -8.11 9.56
C PHE A 109 -6.14 -8.59 10.68
N GLY A 110 -5.03 -9.25 10.33
CA GLY A 110 -4.06 -9.71 11.32
C GLY A 110 -3.47 -8.54 12.12
N SER A 111 -2.23 -8.65 12.56
CA SER A 111 -1.56 -7.54 13.24
C SER A 111 -1.25 -6.38 12.28
N TYR A 112 -0.98 -5.20 12.82
CA TYR A 112 -0.63 -4.01 12.03
C TYR A 112 0.80 -3.56 12.28
N GLY A 113 1.49 -3.19 11.20
CA GLY A 113 2.82 -2.60 11.18
C GLY A 113 2.80 -1.09 10.90
N LEU A 114 3.88 -0.57 10.33
CA LEU A 114 3.91 0.81 9.84
C LEU A 114 3.36 0.82 8.41
N LEU A 115 2.06 1.07 8.27
CA LEU A 115 1.33 1.12 7.00
C LEU A 115 1.07 -0.23 6.32
N TRP A 116 1.44 -1.33 6.97
CA TRP A 116 1.25 -2.68 6.47
C TRP A 116 0.37 -3.48 7.41
N TRP A 117 -0.59 -4.20 6.85
CA TRP A 117 -1.18 -5.32 7.58
C TRP A 117 -0.21 -6.50 7.55
N THR A 118 -0.23 -7.31 8.60
CA THR A 118 0.68 -8.44 8.78
C THR A 118 -0.14 -9.63 9.25
N MET A 119 0.21 -10.82 8.80
CA MET A 119 -0.48 -12.05 9.18
C MET A 119 0.48 -13.23 9.22
N ASP A 120 0.10 -14.22 10.00
CA ASP A 120 0.73 -15.53 10.02
C ASP A 120 -0.33 -16.57 9.60
N ILE A 121 -0.06 -17.28 8.51
CA ILE A 121 -0.91 -18.36 8.02
C ILE A 121 -0.14 -19.66 8.26
N GLN A 122 -0.46 -20.34 9.35
CA GLN A 122 0.13 -21.66 9.68
C GLN A 122 1.68 -21.63 9.71
N GLY A 123 2.26 -20.59 10.30
CA GLY A 123 3.71 -20.38 10.38
C GLY A 123 4.30 -19.68 9.15
N VAL A 124 3.49 -19.35 8.15
CA VAL A 124 3.93 -18.60 6.97
C VAL A 124 3.55 -17.14 7.15
N ARG A 125 4.56 -16.31 7.45
CA ARG A 125 4.40 -14.86 7.56
C ARG A 125 4.12 -14.23 6.19
N ALA A 126 3.12 -13.37 6.15
CA ALA A 126 2.81 -12.48 5.04
C ALA A 126 2.53 -11.07 5.53
N TYR A 127 2.72 -10.09 4.67
CA TYR A 127 2.29 -8.71 4.91
C TYR A 127 1.61 -8.17 3.66
N TYR A 128 0.67 -7.23 3.84
CA TYR A 128 -0.17 -6.78 2.76
C TYR A 128 -0.70 -5.36 2.93
N ALA A 129 -1.02 -4.74 1.79
CA ALA A 129 -1.77 -3.49 1.72
C ALA A 129 -3.24 -3.78 1.39
N SER A 130 -4.13 -2.98 1.97
CA SER A 130 -5.59 -3.12 1.87
C SER A 130 -6.21 -1.79 1.46
N GLY A 131 -6.89 -1.75 0.32
CA GLY A 131 -7.64 -0.58 -0.14
C GLY A 131 -9.14 -0.87 -0.29
N ALA A 132 -9.96 0.16 -0.05
CA ALA A 132 -11.38 0.12 -0.37
C ALA A 132 -11.60 -0.14 -1.88
N GLY A 133 -12.69 -0.79 -2.24
CA GLY A 133 -12.90 -1.24 -3.62
C GLY A 133 -12.30 -2.62 -3.92
N GLY A 134 -11.68 -3.28 -2.92
CA GLY A 134 -11.11 -4.62 -3.02
C GLY A 134 -9.66 -4.66 -3.54
N GLN A 135 -8.88 -3.61 -3.29
CA GLN A 135 -7.47 -3.55 -3.68
C GLN A 135 -6.61 -4.29 -2.65
N ARG A 136 -5.78 -5.22 -3.10
CA ARG A 136 -4.87 -5.98 -2.25
C ARG A 136 -3.50 -6.14 -2.89
N LEU A 137 -2.46 -6.02 -2.08
CA LEU A 137 -1.10 -6.42 -2.43
C LEU A 137 -0.55 -7.27 -1.31
N TYR A 138 -0.35 -8.56 -1.54
CA TYR A 138 0.27 -9.47 -0.58
C TYR A 138 1.71 -9.73 -0.97
N VAL A 139 2.58 -9.81 0.03
CA VAL A 139 3.97 -10.25 -0.10
C VAL A 139 4.20 -11.39 0.88
N VAL A 140 4.69 -12.52 0.36
CA VAL A 140 4.93 -13.75 1.11
C VAL A 140 6.40 -14.17 0.92
N PRO A 141 7.32 -13.67 1.76
CA PRO A 141 8.76 -13.89 1.56
C PRO A 141 9.17 -15.35 1.52
N ALA A 142 8.62 -16.18 2.42
CA ALA A 142 8.93 -17.61 2.48
C ALA A 142 8.58 -18.39 1.20
N LEU A 143 7.67 -17.85 0.37
CA LEU A 143 7.25 -18.44 -0.89
C LEU A 143 7.80 -17.70 -2.12
N ASN A 144 8.66 -16.68 -1.93
CA ASN A 144 9.14 -15.80 -2.98
C ASN A 144 7.99 -15.24 -3.86
N MET A 145 6.89 -14.81 -3.22
CA MET A 145 5.63 -14.56 -3.90
C MET A 145 5.07 -13.16 -3.63
N VAL A 146 4.51 -12.55 -4.67
CA VAL A 146 3.69 -11.33 -4.62
C VAL A 146 2.36 -11.60 -5.29
N ILE A 147 1.27 -11.17 -4.66
CA ILE A 147 -0.09 -11.24 -5.23
C ILE A 147 -0.64 -9.83 -5.29
N ALA A 148 -0.84 -9.30 -6.50
CA ALA A 148 -1.56 -8.05 -6.72
C ALA A 148 -2.98 -8.36 -7.20
N HIS A 149 -3.98 -7.88 -6.46
CA HIS A 149 -5.39 -8.01 -6.80
C HIS A 149 -6.02 -6.63 -6.82
N LEU A 150 -6.52 -6.24 -7.99
CA LEU A 150 -7.25 -5.00 -8.18
C LEU A 150 -8.68 -5.34 -8.60
N SER A 151 -9.65 -4.73 -7.95
CA SER A 151 -11.07 -4.93 -8.26
C SER A 151 -11.84 -3.63 -8.15
N ASN A 152 -13.12 -3.64 -8.50
CA ASN A 152 -14.00 -2.49 -8.35
C ASN A 152 -15.33 -2.96 -7.74
N ASN A 153 -15.31 -3.27 -6.44
CA ASN A 153 -16.48 -3.80 -5.74
C ASN A 153 -17.37 -2.71 -5.11
N TYR A 154 -17.26 -1.45 -5.52
CA TYR A 154 -18.18 -0.39 -5.08
C TYR A 154 -19.62 -0.58 -5.58
N PHE A 155 -19.91 -1.64 -6.35
CA PHE A 155 -21.21 -1.95 -6.95
C PHE A 155 -22.10 -2.94 -6.16
N GLU A 156 -21.79 -3.27 -4.91
CA GLU A 156 -22.58 -4.23 -4.11
C GLU A 156 -24.01 -3.77 -3.67
N ASN A 157 -24.53 -2.65 -4.19
CA ASN A 157 -25.92 -2.20 -3.94
C ASN A 157 -26.89 -2.42 -5.12
N ARG A 158 -26.61 -3.29 -6.10
CA ARG A 158 -27.54 -3.56 -7.24
C ARG A 158 -27.81 -5.04 -7.53
N LEU A 159 -27.79 -5.90 -6.52
CA LEU A 159 -28.40 -7.23 -6.62
C LEU A 159 -29.40 -7.41 -5.48
N GLY A 160 -30.53 -6.72 -5.61
CA GLY A 160 -31.61 -6.74 -4.63
C GLY A 160 -32.98 -6.31 -5.16
N GLU A 161 -33.13 -6.04 -6.46
CA GLU A 161 -34.46 -5.83 -7.06
C GLU A 161 -34.61 -6.82 -8.22
N VAL A 162 -35.16 -7.98 -7.87
CA VAL A 162 -35.91 -8.83 -8.79
C VAL A 162 -37.35 -8.72 -8.30
N GLU A 163 -38.15 -7.91 -8.99
CA GLU A 163 -39.60 -8.08 -9.15
C GLU A 163 -39.93 -7.96 -10.64
#